data_AF-A0A6C9EH48-F1
#
_entry.id   AF-A0A6C9EH48-F1
#
_cell.length_a   1.000
_cell.length_b   1.000
_cell.length_c   1.000
_cell.angle_alpha   90.00
_cell.angle_beta   90.00
_cell.angle_gamma   90.00
#
_symmetry.space_group_name_H-M   'P 1'
#
loop_
_entity.id
_entity.type
_entity.pdbx_description
1 polymer ?
#
loop_
_entity_poly.entity_id
_entity_poly.type
_entity_poly.pdbx_seq_one_letter_code
_entity_poly.pdbx_strand_id
1 'polypeptide(L)'
;DTPRYGEVDGVNAVAVRCADGSLAVFAVNRSLEATAEFEIRLQDGAQPASVEAQTLHDDDLFAANTLYDQNRVTPHANGSAMYDAESGVVRVSLPPVSWTALHIK
;
A
#
# COMPACT_ATOMS: atom_id res chain seq x y z
N ASP A 1 -12.35 10.18 -13.79
CA ASP A 1 -13.65 10.03 -14.46
C ASP A 1 -13.68 8.70 -15.22
N THR A 2 -14.65 7.84 -14.94
CA THR A 2 -14.87 6.58 -15.67
C THR A 2 -16.19 6.68 -16.43
N PRO A 3 -16.26 6.25 -17.70
CA PRO A 3 -17.46 6.46 -18.54
C PRO A 3 -18.76 5.89 -17.98
N ARG A 4 -18.67 4.90 -17.07
CA ARG A 4 -19.82 4.21 -16.48
C ARG A 4 -20.03 4.53 -14.98
N TYR A 5 -18.99 4.91 -14.24
CA TYR A 5 -19.04 5.02 -12.78
C TYR A 5 -18.62 6.40 -12.24
N GLY A 6 -18.31 7.38 -13.11
CA GLY A 6 -17.93 8.74 -12.68
C GLY A 6 -16.54 8.79 -12.03
N GLU A 7 -16.30 9.79 -11.18
CA GLU A 7 -15.08 9.86 -10.36
C GLU A 7 -15.11 8.77 -9.28
N VAL A 8 -14.07 7.93 -9.27
CA VAL A 8 -13.92 6.81 -8.35
C VAL A 8 -12.60 7.02 -7.62
N ASP A 9 -12.60 6.83 -6.29
CA ASP A 9 -11.39 7.00 -5.48
C ASP A 9 -10.23 6.14 -6.03
N GLY A 10 -9.10 6.77 -6.33
CA GLY A 10 -7.93 6.08 -6.86
C GLY A 10 -7.40 5.01 -5.91
N VAL A 11 -7.58 5.21 -4.60
CA VAL A 11 -7.13 4.29 -3.55
C VAL A 11 -8.33 3.75 -2.76
N ASN A 12 -8.30 2.45 -2.44
CA ASN A 12 -9.16 1.84 -1.43
C ASN A 12 -8.27 1.26 -0.32
N ALA A 13 -8.61 1.49 0.94
CA ALA A 13 -7.81 0.98 2.06
C ALA A 13 -8.66 0.54 3.25
N VAL A 14 -8.14 -0.43 4.00
CA VAL A 14 -8.71 -0.93 5.25
C VAL A 14 -7.61 -1.06 6.29
N ALA A 15 -7.88 -0.62 7.52
CA ALA A 15 -6.98 -0.76 8.66
C ALA A 15 -7.53 -1.80 9.65
N VAL A 16 -6.65 -2.67 10.12
CA VAL A 16 -6.95 -3.77 11.06
C VAL A 16 -6.01 -3.66 12.25
N ARG A 17 -6.57 -3.58 13.45
CA ARG A 17 -5.78 -3.70 14.68
C ARG A 17 -5.46 -5.16 14.95
N CYS A 18 -4.18 -5.50 15.02
CA CYS A 18 -3.70 -6.83 15.34
C CYS A 18 -3.85 -7.14 16.83
N ALA A 19 -3.80 -8.43 17.18
CA ALA A 19 -3.92 -8.89 18.56
C ALA A 19 -2.78 -8.40 19.47
N ASP A 20 -1.60 -8.14 18.91
CA ASP A 20 -0.43 -7.60 19.61
C ASP A 20 -0.46 -6.07 19.76
N GLY A 21 -1.54 -5.42 19.31
CA GLY A 21 -1.72 -3.97 19.35
C GLY A 21 -1.19 -3.22 18.13
N SER A 22 -0.40 -3.87 17.26
CA SER A 22 0.07 -3.30 16.01
C SER A 22 -1.07 -3.03 15.02
N LEU A 23 -0.79 -2.28 13.96
CA LEU A 23 -1.73 -1.92 12.92
C LEU A 23 -1.30 -2.53 11.59
N ALA A 24 -2.18 -3.30 10.96
CA ALA A 24 -2.04 -3.74 9.58
C ALA A 24 -2.94 -2.88 8.69
N VAL A 25 -2.40 -2.30 7.62
CA VAL A 25 -3.17 -1.53 6.64
C VAL A 25 -3.03 -2.18 5.27
N PHE A 26 -4.15 -2.46 4.62
CA PHE A 26 -4.19 -2.99 3.27
C PHE A 26 -4.73 -1.91 2.35
N ALA A 27 -3.98 -1.58 1.30
CA ALA A 27 -4.33 -0.54 0.34
C ALA A 27 -4.24 -1.08 -1.10
N VAL A 28 -5.12 -0.60 -1.97
CA VAL A 28 -5.11 -0.87 -3.42
C VAL A 28 -5.10 0.45 -4.15
N ASN A 29 -4.14 0.66 -5.05
CA ASN A 29 -4.20 1.74 -6.04
C ASN A 29 -4.83 1.20 -7.34
N ARG A 30 -6.02 1.70 -7.66
CA ARG A 30 -6.80 1.32 -8.85
C ARG A 30 -6.49 2.18 -10.07
N SER A 31 -5.64 3.20 -9.92
CA SER A 31 -5.15 3.98 -11.05
C SER A 31 -4.33 3.10 -11.97
N LEU A 32 -4.58 3.20 -13.28
CA LEU A 32 -3.80 2.50 -14.29
C LEU A 32 -2.48 3.21 -14.62
N GLU A 33 -2.34 4.48 -14.23
CA GLU A 33 -1.25 5.35 -14.71
C GLU A 33 -0.54 6.10 -13.59
N ALA A 34 -1.26 6.50 -12.54
CA ALA A 34 -0.74 7.40 -11.51
C ALA A 34 -0.36 6.66 -10.23
N THR A 35 0.86 6.91 -9.74
CA THR A 35 1.25 6.61 -8.36
C THR A 35 0.40 7.44 -7.40
N ALA A 36 -0.09 6.81 -6.34
CA ALA A 36 -0.80 7.49 -5.27
C ALA A 36 0.12 7.66 -4.06
N GLU A 37 0.23 8.89 -3.57
CA GLU A 37 0.85 9.18 -2.27
C GLU A 37 -0.20 8.96 -1.17
N PHE A 38 0.02 7.96 -0.33
CA PHE A 38 -0.95 7.53 0.68
C PHE A 38 -0.45 7.84 2.09
N GLU A 39 -1.28 8.54 2.86
CA GLU A 39 -0.98 8.97 4.22
C GLU A 39 -1.89 8.28 5.24
N ILE A 40 -1.30 7.74 6.30
CA ILE A 40 -1.98 7.12 7.43
C ILE A 40 -1.65 7.94 8.67
N ARG A 41 -2.61 8.73 9.14
CA ARG A 41 -2.47 9.47 10.39
C ARG A 41 -2.62 8.51 11.57
N LEU A 42 -1.59 8.44 12.40
CA LEU A 42 -1.66 7.68 13.64
C LEU A 42 -2.34 8.51 14.73
N GLN A 43 -2.78 7.82 15.78
CA GLN A 43 -3.37 8.43 16.97
C GLN A 43 -2.32 9.25 17.73
N ASP A 44 -2.73 10.35 18.36
CA ASP A 44 -1.81 11.27 19.04
C ASP A 44 -0.92 10.56 20.06
N GLY A 45 0.39 10.85 20.00
CA GLY A 45 1.39 10.22 20.86
C GLY A 45 1.82 8.81 20.45
N ALA A 46 1.26 8.24 19.37
CA ALA A 46 1.78 7.00 18.81
C ALA A 46 3.20 7.21 18.26
N GLN A 47 4.11 6.30 18.60
CA GLN A 47 5.45 6.24 18.05
C GLN A 47 5.72 4.79 17.65
N PRO A 48 5.53 4.43 16.36
CA PRO A 48 5.76 3.08 15.92
C PRO A 48 7.24 2.73 16.05
N ALA A 49 7.52 1.53 16.56
CA ALA A 49 8.84 0.93 16.59
C ALA A 49 9.30 0.54 15.18
N SER A 50 8.38 0.19 14.29
CA SER A 50 8.68 -0.07 12.88
C SER A 50 7.50 0.23 11.96
N VAL A 51 7.83 0.57 10.71
CA VAL A 51 6.89 0.64 9.59
C VAL A 51 7.49 -0.20 8.48
N GLU A 52 6.80 -1.26 8.11
CA GLU A 52 7.19 -2.15 7.03
C GLU A 52 6.06 -2.21 6.01
N ALA A 53 6.40 -2.30 4.72
CA ALA A 53 5.42 -2.43 3.66
C ALA A 53 5.86 -3.46 2.63
N GLN A 54 4.90 -4.25 2.16
CA GLN A 54 5.05 -5.18 1.04
C GLN A 54 4.07 -4.77 -0.06
N THR A 55 4.55 -4.63 -1.28
CA THR A 55 3.74 -4.26 -2.45
C THR A 55 3.79 -5.36 -3.49
N LEU A 56 2.64 -5.70 -4.05
CA LEU A 56 2.50 -6.45 -5.29
C LEU A 56 2.19 -5.45 -6.41
N HIS A 57 3.12 -5.32 -7.35
CA HIS A 57 3.06 -4.42 -8.50
C HIS A 57 3.91 -5.01 -9.64
N ASP A 58 3.49 -4.82 -10.89
CA ASP A 58 4.30 -5.05 -12.08
C ASP A 58 3.97 -3.98 -13.12
N ASP A 59 4.97 -3.56 -13.90
CA ASP A 59 4.76 -2.58 -14.98
C ASP A 59 4.03 -3.22 -16.18
N ASP A 60 4.10 -4.55 -16.34
CA ASP A 60 3.26 -5.30 -17.26
C ASP A 60 1.97 -5.77 -16.57
N LEU A 61 0.85 -5.14 -16.92
CA LEU A 61 -0.49 -5.46 -16.40
C LEU A 61 -0.95 -6.89 -16.67
N PHE A 62 -0.32 -7.58 -17.62
CA PHE A 62 -0.62 -8.96 -17.97
C PHE A 62 0.41 -9.96 -17.43
N ALA A 63 1.40 -9.49 -16.65
CA ALA A 63 2.37 -10.36 -16.01
C ALA A 63 1.67 -11.39 -15.11
N ALA A 64 2.12 -12.64 -15.21
CA ALA A 64 1.54 -13.75 -14.47
C ALA A 64 2.63 -14.76 -14.10
N ASN A 65 2.41 -15.43 -12.97
CA ASN A 65 3.18 -16.61 -12.61
C ASN A 65 2.71 -17.78 -13.49
N THR A 66 3.65 -18.39 -14.22
CA THR A 66 3.39 -19.53 -15.11
C THR A 66 4.06 -20.79 -14.58
N LEU A 67 3.83 -21.94 -15.24
CA LEU A 67 4.53 -23.18 -14.89
C LEU A 67 6.06 -23.03 -14.96
N TYR A 68 6.55 -22.25 -15.94
CA TYR A 68 7.98 -22.08 -16.23
C TYR A 68 8.59 -20.88 -15.49
N ASP A 69 7.78 -19.97 -14.97
CA ASP A 69 8.21 -18.81 -14.20
C ASP A 69 7.21 -18.53 -13.07
N GLN A 70 7.38 -19.25 -11.96
CA GLN A 70 6.40 -19.30 -10.87
C GLN A 70 6.45 -18.08 -9.94
N ASN A 71 7.51 -17.27 -10.03
CA ASN A 71 7.76 -16.15 -9.11
C ASN A 71 7.96 -14.82 -9.84
N ARG A 72 7.51 -14.71 -11.10
CA ARG A 72 7.57 -13.48 -11.91
C ARG A 72 6.91 -12.30 -11.23
N VAL A 73 5.78 -12.54 -10.57
CA VAL A 73 4.95 -11.55 -9.87
C VAL A 73 4.80 -12.00 -8.42
N THR A 74 5.54 -11.36 -7.52
CA THR A 74 5.52 -11.62 -6.08
C THR A 74 5.55 -10.31 -5.30
N PRO A 75 5.04 -10.28 -4.06
CA PRO A 75 5.18 -9.10 -3.22
C PRO A 75 6.66 -8.82 -2.95
N HIS A 76 7.03 -7.55 -2.99
CA HIS A 76 8.37 -7.07 -2.66
C HIS A 76 8.31 -5.96 -1.60
N ALA A 77 9.42 -5.76 -0.90
CA ALA A 77 9.53 -4.69 0.07
C ALA A 77 9.31 -3.32 -0.59
N ASN A 78 8.39 -2.54 -0.05
CA ASN A 78 8.15 -1.16 -0.47
C ASN A 78 8.90 -0.21 0.47
N GLY A 79 10.10 0.18 0.04
CA GLY A 79 10.99 1.06 0.81
C GLY A 79 10.54 2.53 0.88
N SER A 80 9.44 2.92 0.24
CA SER A 80 8.88 4.27 0.36
C SER A 80 8.15 4.50 1.68
N ALA A 81 7.81 3.43 2.41
CA ALA A 81 7.08 3.53 3.66
C ALA A 81 7.94 4.18 4.75
N MET A 82 7.47 5.30 5.29
CA MET A 82 8.21 6.09 6.29
C MET A 82 7.25 6.71 7.31
N TYR A 83 7.67 6.73 8.57
CA TYR A 83 7.00 7.49 9.63
C TYR A 83 7.63 8.88 9.78
N ASP A 84 6.80 9.92 9.72
CA ASP A 84 7.17 11.30 10.06
C ASP A 84 6.71 11.62 11.49
N ALA A 85 7.68 11.77 12.39
CA ALA A 85 7.44 12.02 13.80
C ALA A 85 6.93 13.44 14.11
N GLU A 86 7.18 14.42 13.24
CA GLU A 86 6.71 15.80 13.44
C GLU A 86 5.21 15.90 13.13
N SER A 87 4.77 15.21 12.06
CA SER A 87 3.36 15.24 11.63
C SER A 87 2.51 14.10 12.20
N GLY A 88 3.13 13.04 12.75
CA GLY A 88 2.45 11.85 13.27
C GLY A 88 1.84 10.97 12.17
N VAL A 89 2.43 10.98 10.97
CA VAL A 89 1.89 10.34 9.77
C VAL A 89 2.84 9.29 9.23
N VAL A 90 2.30 8.14 8.84
CA VAL A 90 2.99 7.17 7.98
C VAL A 90 2.67 7.49 6.52
N ARG A 91 3.69 7.62 5.68
CA ARG A 91 3.57 7.86 4.24
C ARG A 91 4.05 6.65 3.47
N VAL A 92 3.42 6.35 2.33
CA VAL A 92 3.85 5.31 1.41
C VAL A 92 3.41 5.67 -0.02
N SER A 93 4.28 5.42 -0.99
CA SER A 93 3.94 5.53 -2.41
C SER A 93 3.35 4.20 -2.90
N LEU A 94 2.19 4.27 -3.54
CA LEU A 94 1.48 3.13 -4.11
C LEU A 94 1.57 3.22 -5.65
N PRO A 95 2.38 2.37 -6.32
CA PRO A 95 2.45 2.35 -7.78
C PRO A 95 1.08 2.15 -8.44
N PRO A 96 0.91 2.48 -9.73
CA PRO A 96 -0.30 2.15 -10.48
C PRO A 96 -0.61 0.64 -10.38
N VAL A 97 -1.88 0.26 -10.30
CA VAL A 97 -2.31 -1.16 -10.27
C VAL A 97 -1.56 -1.98 -9.22
N SER A 98 -1.53 -1.48 -7.98
CA SER A 98 -0.81 -2.11 -6.89
C SER A 98 -1.71 -2.52 -5.74
N TRP A 99 -1.29 -3.56 -5.03
CA TRP A 99 -1.78 -3.93 -3.70
C TRP A 99 -0.63 -3.83 -2.70
N THR A 100 -0.83 -3.13 -1.59
CA THR A 100 0.19 -2.93 -0.56
C THR A 100 -0.36 -3.32 0.81
N ALA A 101 0.40 -4.12 1.55
CA ALA A 101 0.18 -4.39 2.97
C ALA A 101 1.26 -3.68 3.79
N LEU A 102 0.83 -2.82 4.71
CA LEU A 102 1.68 -2.16 5.69
C LEU A 102 1.50 -2.81 7.06
N HIS A 103 2.60 -2.99 7.77
CA HIS A 103 2.62 -3.36 9.18
C HIS A 103 3.30 -2.25 9.97
N ILE A 104 2.56 -1.66 10.90
CA ILE A 104 2.98 -0.55 11.74
C ILE A 104 2.94 -1.06 13.18
N LYS A 105 4.10 -1.23 13.80
CA LYS A 105 4.23 -1.83 15.13
C LYS A 105 4.52 -0.81 16.20
#